data_AF-A0A962YVI6-F1
#
_entry.id   AF-A0A962YVI6-F1
#
_cell.length_a   1.000
_cell.length_b   1.000
_cell.length_c   1.000
_cell.angle_alpha   90.00
_cell.angle_beta   90.00
_cell.angle_gamma   90.00
#
_symmetry.space_group_name_H-M   'P 1'
#
loop_
_entity.id
_entity.type
_entity.pdbx_description
1 polymer ?
#
loop_
_entity_poly.entity_id
_entity_poly.type
_entity_poly.pdbx_seq_one_letter_code
_entity_poly.pdbx_strand_id
1 'polypeptide(L)'
;MPEVDKKGDPGPTLVKNDVTGGRLYRFANLLEVQLDISSGAIQNPRFTRESGMYRGPSYMGLDSAPVGMIGRKIIPAGNNAVTFKQIVGCRTESPEKIGRAVGGAVGVGAGALGGAKVGAGIGTIGGLPGVAVGGVIGTVVGGYVGYVAGREVAELATAYPPIWTELELTVNADGSTSQRVISHSLFPSMTFYALRAVADSSASNTLFFREVFYDGVPNLEKWKKKGWGLANQIHRSNATEGNPWGMEDPGPVLGVGKMSTHCPSGYECQK
;
A
#
# COMPACT_ATOMS: atom_id res chain seq x y z
N MET A 1 -3.12 8.91 -1.24
CA MET A 1 -2.73 8.23 -2.50
C MET A 1 -3.57 7.00 -2.78
N PRO A 2 -4.62 7.11 -3.58
CA PRO A 2 -5.51 5.99 -3.88
C PRO A 2 -4.98 4.95 -4.89
N GLU A 3 -5.32 3.68 -4.68
CA GLU A 3 -5.21 2.56 -5.65
C GLU A 3 -6.63 2.02 -5.96
N VAL A 4 -6.96 1.77 -7.23
CA VAL A 4 -8.32 1.37 -7.68
C VAL A 4 -8.30 0.13 -8.61
N ASP A 5 -9.13 -0.87 -8.32
CA ASP A 5 -9.16 -2.17 -9.02
C ASP A 5 -10.05 -2.22 -10.29
N LYS A 6 -10.94 -1.24 -10.53
CA LYS A 6 -11.77 -1.15 -11.76
C LYS A 6 -12.03 0.29 -12.19
N LYS A 7 -11.62 0.66 -13.42
CA LYS A 7 -11.93 1.94 -14.12
C LYS A 7 -11.51 3.27 -13.45
N GLY A 8 -10.81 3.30 -12.31
CA GLY A 8 -10.67 4.55 -11.55
C GLY A 8 -9.34 5.27 -11.69
N ASP A 9 -9.24 6.21 -12.63
CA ASP A 9 -8.61 7.48 -12.26
C ASP A 9 -9.49 8.07 -11.14
N PRO A 10 -8.97 8.33 -9.92
CA PRO A 10 -9.77 8.90 -8.84
C PRO A 10 -10.26 10.31 -9.18
N GLY A 11 -9.83 10.85 -10.32
CA GLY A 11 -10.25 12.11 -10.88
C GLY A 11 -9.22 13.19 -10.58
N PRO A 12 -9.47 14.41 -11.08
CA PRO A 12 -8.58 15.55 -10.85
C PRO A 12 -8.59 16.02 -9.40
N THR A 13 -9.57 15.61 -8.60
CA THR A 13 -9.78 16.07 -7.23
C THR A 13 -10.17 14.93 -6.30
N LEU A 14 -9.91 15.11 -5.01
CA LEU A 14 -10.18 14.13 -3.97
C LEU A 14 -10.67 14.83 -2.70
N VAL A 15 -11.73 14.35 -2.06
CA VAL A 15 -12.20 14.89 -0.77
C VAL A 15 -11.60 14.07 0.37
N LYS A 16 -11.23 14.71 1.49
CA LYS A 16 -10.67 14.02 2.66
C LYS A 16 -11.52 12.82 3.12
N ASN A 17 -12.84 12.99 3.21
CA ASN A 17 -13.77 11.93 3.62
C ASN A 17 -13.72 10.67 2.72
N ASP A 18 -13.38 10.83 1.43
CA ASP A 18 -13.25 9.69 0.51
C ASP A 18 -12.04 8.82 0.87
N VAL A 19 -11.00 9.44 1.44
CA VAL A 19 -9.81 8.76 1.94
C VAL A 19 -10.09 8.12 3.30
N THR A 20 -10.64 8.89 4.23
CA THR A 20 -10.79 8.45 5.63
C THR A 20 -11.96 7.49 5.84
N GLY A 21 -12.98 7.53 4.98
CA GLY A 21 -14.15 6.65 5.01
C GLY A 21 -13.88 5.20 4.58
N GLY A 22 -12.69 4.89 4.07
CA GLY A 22 -12.17 3.52 3.93
C GLY A 22 -12.84 2.63 2.88
N ARG A 23 -13.54 3.21 1.89
CA ARG A 23 -14.35 2.42 0.92
C ARG A 23 -13.96 2.55 -0.54
N LEU A 24 -13.26 3.61 -0.92
CA LEU A 24 -12.98 3.88 -2.34
C LEU A 24 -11.63 3.36 -2.80
N TYR A 25 -10.69 3.16 -1.88
CA TYR A 25 -9.29 2.88 -2.21
C TYR A 25 -8.78 1.67 -1.46
N ARG A 26 -8.05 0.80 -2.18
CA ARG A 26 -7.37 -0.36 -1.58
C ARG A 26 -6.33 0.08 -0.56
N PHE A 27 -5.60 1.12 -0.90
CA PHE A 27 -4.55 1.72 -0.07
C PHE A 27 -4.57 3.24 -0.25
N ALA A 28 -4.40 3.97 0.85
CA ALA A 28 -4.15 5.40 0.85
C ALA A 28 -3.24 5.86 1.99
N ASN A 29 -2.13 6.51 1.62
CA ASN A 29 -1.31 7.30 2.55
C ASN A 29 -1.86 8.74 2.62
N LEU A 30 -2.26 9.18 3.81
CA LEU A 30 -2.65 10.56 4.13
C LEU A 30 -1.61 11.14 5.09
N LEU A 31 -0.89 12.18 4.66
CA LEU A 31 0.00 12.95 5.52
C LEU A 31 -0.71 14.23 5.94
N GLU A 32 -1.04 14.33 7.22
CA GLU A 32 -1.69 15.51 7.79
C GLU A 32 -0.97 15.94 9.07
N VAL A 33 -0.77 17.25 9.22
CA VAL A 33 0.04 17.81 10.29
C VAL A 33 -0.68 18.98 10.94
N GLN A 34 -0.32 19.23 12.19
CA GLN A 34 -0.76 20.39 12.94
C GLN A 34 0.46 21.06 13.56
N LEU A 35 0.47 22.38 13.51
CA LEU A 35 1.48 23.23 14.12
C LEU A 35 0.86 24.57 14.44
N ASP A 36 1.51 25.32 15.31
CA ASP A 36 1.14 26.68 15.66
C ASP A 36 2.18 27.62 15.04
N ILE A 37 1.74 28.78 14.55
CA ILE A 37 2.63 29.84 14.07
C ILE A 37 2.43 31.05 14.98
N SER A 38 3.47 31.44 15.70
CA SER A 38 3.45 32.60 16.58
C SER A 38 4.70 33.44 16.37
N SER A 39 4.50 34.74 16.13
CA SER A 39 5.59 35.71 15.93
C SER A 39 6.59 35.31 14.83
N GLY A 40 6.10 34.69 13.74
CA GLY A 40 6.93 34.22 12.63
C GLY A 40 7.76 32.97 12.94
N ALA A 41 7.48 32.26 14.04
CA ALA A 41 8.13 31.01 14.40
C ALA A 41 7.12 29.85 14.46
N ILE A 42 7.56 28.67 14.01
CA ILE A 42 6.80 27.42 14.09
C ILE A 42 6.92 26.83 15.50
N GLN A 43 5.79 26.45 16.08
CA GLN A 43 5.67 25.84 17.40
C GLN A 43 4.83 24.55 17.33
N ASN A 44 5.10 23.64 18.28
CA ASN A 44 4.37 22.39 18.48
C ASN A 44 4.09 21.53 17.22
N PRO A 45 5.08 21.34 16.31
CA PRO A 45 4.86 20.56 15.10
C PRO A 45 4.55 19.11 15.44
N ARG A 46 3.43 18.60 14.90
CA ARG A 46 2.98 17.21 15.13
C ARG A 46 2.18 16.68 13.95
N PHE A 47 2.09 15.36 13.86
CA PHE A 47 1.13 14.70 12.96
C PHE A 47 -0.26 14.72 13.60
N THR A 48 -1.32 14.86 12.78
CA THR A 48 -2.69 14.70 13.30
C THR A 48 -3.02 13.23 13.52
N ARG A 49 -4.15 12.96 14.18
CA ARG A 49 -4.67 11.60 14.37
C ARG A 49 -5.11 10.94 13.06
N GLU A 50 -5.47 11.75 12.05
CA GLU A 50 -5.86 11.28 10.72
C GLU A 50 -4.63 11.02 9.82
N SER A 51 -3.44 11.50 10.19
CA SER A 51 -2.25 11.16 9.42
C SER A 51 -1.96 9.67 9.52
N GLY A 52 -1.95 8.96 8.41
CA GLY A 52 -1.62 7.54 8.43
C GLY A 52 -2.02 6.81 7.16
N MET A 53 -2.37 5.55 7.36
CA MET A 53 -2.70 4.62 6.29
C MET A 53 -4.16 4.20 6.38
N TYR A 54 -4.89 4.45 5.31
CA TYR A 54 -6.26 4.00 5.10
C TYR A 54 -6.27 2.87 4.08
N ARG A 55 -7.15 1.90 4.28
CA ARG A 55 -7.20 0.67 3.48
C ARG A 55 -8.64 0.27 3.30
N GLY A 56 -8.97 -0.18 2.11
CA GLY A 56 -10.22 -0.84 1.77
C GLY A 56 -9.98 -2.32 1.41
N PRO A 57 -11.05 -3.10 1.24
CA PRO A 57 -10.95 -4.42 0.64
C PRO A 57 -10.29 -4.33 -0.74
N SER A 58 -9.44 -5.31 -1.05
CA SER A 58 -8.75 -5.47 -2.32
C SER A 58 -9.55 -6.38 -3.27
N TYR A 59 -8.95 -6.76 -4.41
CA TYR A 59 -9.51 -7.69 -5.38
C TYR A 59 -10.20 -8.90 -4.72
N MET A 60 -11.44 -9.17 -5.14
CA MET A 60 -12.34 -10.20 -4.57
C MET A 60 -12.75 -9.98 -3.10
N GLY A 61 -12.62 -8.76 -2.57
CA GLY A 61 -13.04 -8.42 -1.21
C GLY A 61 -12.06 -8.89 -0.14
N LEU A 62 -10.82 -9.21 -0.51
CA LEU A 62 -9.78 -9.62 0.43
C LEU A 62 -9.26 -8.43 1.21
N ASP A 63 -9.17 -8.56 2.53
CA ASP A 63 -8.61 -7.51 3.36
C ASP A 63 -7.13 -7.28 3.00
N SER A 64 -6.72 -6.02 3.05
CA SER A 64 -5.30 -5.69 3.11
C SER A 64 -4.80 -5.90 4.54
N ALA A 65 -3.50 -6.09 4.74
CA ALA A 65 -2.82 -6.11 6.03
C ALA A 65 -1.70 -5.06 6.05
N PRO A 66 -1.54 -4.29 7.15
CA PRO A 66 -0.41 -3.38 7.27
C PRO A 66 0.91 -4.15 7.20
N VAL A 67 1.89 -3.57 6.51
CA VAL A 67 3.28 -3.96 6.63
C VAL A 67 3.96 -2.87 7.40
N GLY A 68 4.70 -3.26 8.45
CA GLY A 68 5.37 -2.25 9.22
C GLY A 68 4.54 -1.67 10.34
N MET A 69 5.24 -0.94 11.20
CA MET A 69 4.66 0.26 11.77
C MET A 69 4.76 1.41 10.75
N ILE A 70 3.90 2.41 10.90
CA ILE A 70 3.97 3.67 10.15
C ILE A 70 5.22 4.42 10.61
N GLY A 71 6.11 4.73 9.67
CA GLY A 71 7.30 5.55 9.94
C GLY A 71 6.96 7.02 9.84
N ARG A 72 7.35 7.81 10.83
CA ARG A 72 7.21 9.27 10.86
C ARG A 72 8.52 9.95 11.21
N LYS A 73 8.71 11.15 10.69
CA LYS A 73 9.87 11.99 11.00
C LYS A 73 9.51 13.46 10.94
N ILE A 74 9.95 14.22 11.93
CA ILE A 74 9.86 15.68 11.98
C ILE A 74 11.29 16.21 11.89
N ILE A 75 11.55 17.09 10.93
CA ILE A 75 12.86 17.67 10.66
C ILE A 75 12.70 19.20 10.75
N PRO A 76 13.02 19.80 11.91
CA PRO A 76 13.09 21.25 12.04
C PRO A 76 14.16 21.81 11.09
N ALA A 77 13.84 22.91 10.40
CA ALA A 77 14.75 23.64 9.53
C ALA A 77 14.82 25.10 10.00
N GLY A 78 15.55 25.30 11.11
CA GLY A 78 15.52 26.56 11.86
C GLY A 78 14.16 26.81 12.51
N ASN A 79 13.85 28.08 12.77
CA ASN A 79 12.59 28.48 13.41
C ASN A 79 11.45 28.73 12.40
N ASN A 80 11.77 28.77 11.12
CA ASN A 80 10.88 29.29 10.08
C ASN A 80 10.33 28.19 9.16
N ALA A 81 10.79 26.94 9.31
CA ALA A 81 10.32 25.83 8.50
C ALA A 81 10.41 24.51 9.26
N VAL A 82 9.48 23.60 8.97
CA VAL A 82 9.51 22.23 9.46
C VAL A 82 9.13 21.29 8.33
N THR A 83 9.87 20.18 8.22
CA THR A 83 9.58 19.14 7.24
C THR A 83 9.09 17.89 7.94
N PHE A 84 7.94 17.38 7.51
CA PHE A 84 7.35 16.14 7.96
C PHE A 84 7.51 15.08 6.89
N LYS A 85 7.89 13.86 7.30
CA LYS A 85 7.89 12.70 6.43
C LYS A 85 7.04 11.60 7.02
N GLN A 86 6.29 10.91 6.16
CA GLN A 86 5.53 9.73 6.56
C GLN A 86 5.68 8.62 5.52
N ILE A 87 6.00 7.43 6.00
CA ILE A 87 6.09 6.22 5.19
C ILE A 87 5.14 5.15 5.72
N VAL A 88 4.34 4.60 4.81
CA VAL A 88 3.34 3.57 5.14
C VAL A 88 3.37 2.48 4.09
N GLY A 89 2.95 1.27 4.46
CA GLY A 89 2.85 0.16 3.52
C GLY A 89 1.89 -0.93 3.97
N CYS A 90 1.46 -1.72 3.01
CA CYS A 90 0.57 -2.84 3.22
C CYS A 90 0.87 -3.98 2.24
N ARG A 91 0.20 -5.10 2.45
CA ARG A 91 0.14 -6.25 1.55
C ARG A 91 -1.31 -6.70 1.45
N THR A 92 -1.71 -7.28 0.34
CA THR A 92 -2.97 -8.03 0.31
C THR A 92 -2.80 -9.29 1.11
N GLU A 93 -3.77 -9.60 1.97
CA GLU A 93 -3.87 -10.93 2.55
C GLU A 93 -4.10 -11.92 1.42
N SER A 94 -3.05 -12.67 1.14
CA SER A 94 -2.90 -13.53 -0.02
C SER A 94 -3.86 -14.74 0.03
N PRO A 95 -3.95 -15.54 -1.05
CA PRO A 95 -4.86 -16.69 -1.17
C PRO A 95 -4.81 -17.71 -0.04
N GLU A 96 -3.89 -17.63 0.91
CA GLU A 96 -3.74 -18.48 2.09
C GLU A 96 -4.97 -18.41 3.00
N LYS A 97 -5.64 -17.24 3.11
CA LYS A 97 -6.95 -17.16 3.77
C LYS A 97 -8.04 -17.90 2.96
N ILE A 98 -8.02 -17.77 1.63
CA ILE A 98 -8.95 -18.49 0.73
C ILE A 98 -8.68 -20.00 0.79
N GLY A 99 -7.43 -20.44 0.72
CA GLY A 99 -7.03 -21.85 0.77
C GLY A 99 -7.34 -22.48 2.12
N ARG A 100 -7.30 -21.72 3.22
CA ARG A 100 -7.76 -22.17 4.53
C ARG A 100 -9.29 -22.27 4.62
N ALA A 101 -10.02 -21.32 4.04
CA ALA A 101 -11.49 -21.35 3.99
C ALA A 101 -12.03 -22.44 3.05
N VAL A 102 -11.42 -22.58 1.88
CA VAL A 102 -11.74 -23.60 0.88
C VAL A 102 -11.24 -24.97 1.34
N GLY A 103 -10.04 -25.08 1.92
CA GLY A 103 -9.55 -26.33 2.51
C GLY A 103 -10.42 -26.83 3.67
N GLY A 104 -10.98 -25.91 4.47
CA GLY A 104 -11.97 -26.23 5.49
C GLY A 104 -13.32 -26.70 4.93
N ALA A 105 -13.74 -26.18 3.77
CA ALA A 105 -14.99 -26.56 3.12
C ALA A 105 -14.87 -27.82 2.24
N VAL A 106 -13.72 -28.03 1.58
CA VAL A 106 -13.45 -29.15 0.66
C VAL A 106 -13.15 -30.45 1.42
N GLY A 107 -12.86 -30.38 2.72
CA GLY A 107 -12.83 -31.54 3.61
C GLY A 107 -14.17 -32.30 3.73
N VAL A 108 -15.26 -31.79 3.16
CA VAL A 108 -16.60 -32.42 3.24
C VAL A 108 -17.25 -32.68 1.87
N GLY A 109 -16.60 -32.39 0.74
CA GLY A 109 -17.02 -32.89 -0.58
C GLY A 109 -17.12 -31.85 -1.69
N ALA A 110 -16.88 -32.29 -2.93
CA ALA A 110 -16.89 -31.52 -4.20
C ALA A 110 -15.62 -30.72 -4.57
N GLY A 111 -14.43 -31.30 -4.31
CA GLY A 111 -13.16 -30.80 -4.84
C GLY A 111 -12.98 -31.10 -6.34
N ALA A 112 -13.52 -30.26 -7.22
CA ALA A 112 -13.12 -30.16 -8.63
C ALA A 112 -13.67 -28.92 -9.36
N LEU A 113 -14.83 -28.38 -8.93
CA LEU A 113 -15.49 -27.27 -9.62
C LEU A 113 -15.08 -25.86 -9.14
N GLY A 114 -14.47 -25.74 -7.95
CA GLY A 114 -14.14 -24.44 -7.33
C GLY A 114 -12.80 -23.83 -7.76
N GLY A 115 -11.81 -24.65 -8.11
CA GLY A 115 -10.43 -24.18 -8.39
C GLY A 115 -10.30 -23.36 -9.68
N ALA A 116 -11.11 -23.66 -10.69
CA ALA A 116 -11.05 -23.01 -12.00
C ALA A 116 -11.47 -21.52 -11.98
N LYS A 117 -12.30 -21.09 -11.01
CA LYS A 117 -12.73 -19.68 -10.92
C LYS A 117 -11.69 -18.76 -10.29
N VAL A 118 -10.78 -19.30 -9.46
CA VAL A 118 -9.76 -18.51 -8.76
C VAL A 118 -8.56 -18.21 -9.68
N GLY A 119 -8.14 -19.17 -10.52
CA GLY A 119 -7.04 -18.98 -11.47
C GLY A 119 -7.33 -17.95 -12.58
N ALA A 120 -8.59 -17.86 -13.04
CA ALA A 120 -8.99 -16.91 -14.07
C ALA A 120 -8.88 -15.43 -13.63
N GLY A 121 -8.90 -15.15 -12.32
CA GLY A 121 -8.83 -13.79 -11.79
C GLY A 121 -7.42 -13.17 -11.76
N ILE A 122 -6.37 -14.00 -11.85
CA ILE A 122 -4.97 -13.53 -11.83
C ILE A 122 -4.56 -13.00 -13.22
N GLY A 123 -5.17 -13.52 -14.30
CA GLY A 123 -4.87 -13.14 -15.68
C GLY A 123 -5.39 -11.76 -16.13
N THR A 124 -6.19 -11.06 -15.32
CA THR A 124 -6.81 -9.78 -15.69
C THR A 124 -6.05 -8.53 -15.21
N ILE A 125 -4.89 -8.69 -14.55
CA ILE A 125 -4.04 -7.56 -14.10
C ILE A 125 -3.24 -6.94 -15.25
N GLY A 126 -3.07 -7.66 -16.37
CA GLY A 126 -2.72 -7.07 -17.66
C GLY A 126 -3.97 -7.09 -18.54
N GLY A 127 -4.19 -6.08 -19.38
CA GLY A 127 -5.20 -6.15 -20.44
C GLY A 127 -5.05 -7.41 -21.30
N LEU A 128 -5.92 -7.55 -22.31
CA LEU A 128 -6.15 -8.74 -23.14
C LEU A 128 -4.95 -9.66 -23.53
N PRO A 129 -3.66 -9.24 -23.58
CA PRO A 129 -2.55 -10.19 -23.69
C PRO A 129 -2.24 -11.06 -22.44
N GLY A 130 -2.74 -10.71 -21.24
CA GLY A 130 -2.41 -11.39 -19.97
C GLY A 130 -3.12 -12.72 -19.71
N VAL A 131 -4.12 -13.07 -20.53
CA VAL A 131 -4.95 -14.27 -20.36
C VAL A 131 -4.19 -15.56 -20.66
N ALA A 132 -3.11 -15.51 -21.46
CA ALA A 132 -2.43 -16.72 -21.94
C ALA A 132 -1.46 -17.37 -20.92
N VAL A 133 -1.02 -16.65 -19.87
CA VAL A 133 -0.04 -17.19 -18.90
C VAL A 133 -0.66 -17.57 -17.55
N GLY A 134 -1.84 -17.03 -17.22
CA GLY A 134 -2.58 -17.40 -16.00
C GLY A 134 -3.42 -18.68 -16.11
N GLY A 135 -3.70 -19.15 -17.33
CA GLY A 135 -4.66 -20.23 -17.59
C GLY A 135 -4.13 -21.67 -17.48
N VAL A 136 -2.81 -21.88 -17.36
CA VAL A 136 -2.22 -23.23 -17.51
C VAL A 136 -1.89 -23.90 -16.17
N ILE A 137 -1.81 -23.16 -15.06
CA ILE A 137 -1.46 -23.74 -13.74
C ILE A 137 -2.68 -24.31 -13.00
N GLY A 138 -3.90 -24.05 -13.47
CA GLY A 138 -5.13 -24.43 -12.77
C GLY A 138 -5.72 -25.81 -13.07
N THR A 139 -5.18 -26.58 -14.03
CA THR A 139 -5.88 -27.78 -14.55
C THR A 139 -5.11 -29.10 -14.51
N VAL A 140 -3.89 -29.15 -13.97
CA VAL A 140 -3.15 -30.43 -13.92
C VAL A 140 -2.73 -30.71 -12.49
N VAL A 141 -3.17 -31.87 -11.97
CA VAL A 141 -3.00 -32.43 -10.61
C VAL A 141 -3.97 -31.82 -9.59
N GLY A 142 -4.88 -32.54 -8.92
CA GLY A 142 -5.12 -33.97 -8.81
C GLY A 142 -5.96 -34.16 -7.55
N GLY A 143 -7.24 -34.54 -7.74
CA GLY A 143 -8.09 -34.96 -6.64
C GLY A 143 -7.42 -36.10 -5.87
N TYR A 144 -7.56 -36.04 -4.54
CA TYR A 144 -7.12 -37.05 -3.56
C TYR A 144 -5.66 -36.99 -3.05
N VAL A 145 -4.71 -36.35 -3.76
CA VAL A 145 -3.36 -36.03 -3.22
C VAL A 145 -3.30 -34.59 -2.64
N GLY A 146 -4.30 -33.77 -2.93
CA GLY A 146 -4.35 -32.34 -2.60
C GLY A 146 -4.48 -31.96 -1.12
N TYR A 147 -4.61 -32.90 -0.17
CA TYR A 147 -4.72 -32.54 1.26
C TYR A 147 -3.36 -32.40 1.96
N VAL A 148 -2.37 -33.22 1.59
CA VAL A 148 -1.01 -33.14 2.17
C VAL A 148 -0.08 -32.33 1.27
N ALA A 149 -0.17 -32.50 -0.05
CA ALA A 149 0.54 -31.67 -1.03
C ALA A 149 -0.07 -30.25 -1.15
N GLY A 150 -1.32 -30.05 -0.71
CA GLY A 150 -1.99 -28.75 -0.75
C GLY A 150 -1.40 -27.73 0.21
N ARG A 151 -0.71 -28.14 1.29
CA ARG A 151 0.02 -27.19 2.13
C ARG A 151 1.30 -26.71 1.48
N GLU A 152 2.08 -27.62 0.87
CA GLU A 152 3.33 -27.25 0.20
C GLU A 152 3.09 -26.52 -1.13
N VAL A 153 2.02 -26.83 -1.86
CA VAL A 153 1.67 -26.16 -3.12
C VAL A 153 0.84 -24.88 -2.91
N ALA A 154 0.08 -24.76 -1.80
CA ALA A 154 -0.51 -23.47 -1.41
C ALA A 154 0.50 -22.55 -0.72
N GLU A 155 1.61 -23.07 -0.18
CA GLU A 155 2.79 -22.27 0.20
C GLU A 155 3.53 -21.69 -1.02
N LEU A 156 3.22 -22.18 -2.22
CA LEU A 156 3.57 -21.57 -3.52
C LEU A 156 2.49 -20.60 -4.06
N ALA A 157 1.50 -20.22 -3.25
CA ALA A 157 0.72 -19.02 -3.51
C ALA A 157 1.68 -17.84 -3.37
N THR A 158 2.15 -17.30 -4.49
CA THR A 158 3.19 -16.27 -4.52
C THR A 158 2.82 -15.12 -3.60
N ALA A 159 3.51 -15.05 -2.46
CA ALA A 159 3.55 -13.86 -1.65
C ALA A 159 3.88 -12.67 -2.57
N TYR A 160 3.15 -11.58 -2.44
CA TYR A 160 3.48 -10.35 -3.17
C TYR A 160 4.38 -9.45 -2.30
N PRO A 161 5.34 -8.74 -2.89
CA PRO A 161 6.12 -7.75 -2.15
C PRO A 161 5.23 -6.69 -1.49
N PRO A 162 5.72 -5.95 -0.48
CA PRO A 162 4.98 -4.83 0.06
C PRO A 162 4.69 -3.75 -0.99
N ILE A 163 3.51 -3.16 -0.89
CA ILE A 163 3.18 -1.90 -1.55
C ILE A 163 3.33 -0.78 -0.53
N TRP A 164 3.92 0.35 -0.94
CA TRP A 164 4.32 1.37 0.02
C TRP A 164 4.52 2.74 -0.60
N THR A 165 4.48 3.77 0.23
CA THR A 165 4.78 5.14 -0.19
C THR A 165 5.33 5.98 0.95
N GLU A 166 6.28 6.83 0.60
CA GLU A 166 6.89 7.88 1.40
C GLU A 166 6.47 9.27 0.88
N LEU A 167 5.84 10.06 1.76
CA LEU A 167 5.41 11.43 1.50
C LEU A 167 6.22 12.42 2.33
N GLU A 168 6.37 13.64 1.80
CA GLU A 168 6.98 14.77 2.48
C GLU A 168 6.08 16.02 2.38
N LEU A 169 5.95 16.72 3.50
CA LEU A 169 5.29 18.01 3.61
C LEU A 169 6.23 18.96 4.36
N THR A 170 6.62 20.05 3.72
CA THR A 170 7.29 21.18 4.37
C THR A 170 6.30 22.30 4.59
N VAL A 171 6.27 22.85 5.79
CA VAL A 171 5.49 24.05 6.13
C VAL A 171 6.45 25.13 6.59
N ASN A 172 6.33 26.31 6.00
CA ASN A 172 7.07 27.51 6.38
C ASN A 172 6.23 28.39 7.32
N ALA A 173 6.89 29.22 8.12
CA ALA A 173 6.25 30.12 9.08
C ALA A 173 5.42 31.24 8.41
N ASP A 174 5.62 31.48 7.11
CA ASP A 174 4.78 32.38 6.31
C ASP A 174 3.48 31.69 5.82
N GLY A 175 3.26 30.42 6.20
CA GLY A 175 2.10 29.62 5.80
C GLY A 175 2.25 28.93 4.43
N SER A 176 3.33 29.19 3.69
CA SER A 176 3.60 28.47 2.45
C SER A 176 3.93 26.99 2.72
N THR A 177 3.53 26.12 1.80
CA THR A 177 3.75 24.68 1.93
C THR A 177 4.37 24.10 0.67
N SER A 178 5.17 23.06 0.83
CA SER A 178 5.70 22.22 -0.25
C SER A 178 5.31 20.77 0.02
N GLN A 179 4.71 20.11 -0.97
CA GLN A 179 4.12 18.79 -0.83
C GLN A 179 4.64 17.91 -1.95
N ARG A 180 5.17 16.72 -1.62
CA ARG A 180 5.67 15.79 -2.64
C ARG A 180 5.63 14.33 -2.21
N VAL A 181 5.58 13.46 -3.22
CA VAL A 181 5.98 12.06 -3.08
C VAL A 181 7.51 11.99 -3.13
N ILE A 182 8.13 11.33 -2.15
CA ILE A 182 9.57 11.08 -2.14
C ILE A 182 9.87 9.81 -2.90
N SER A 183 9.24 8.71 -2.50
CA SER A 183 9.46 7.40 -3.08
C SER A 183 8.27 6.49 -2.86
N HIS A 184 8.14 5.45 -3.67
CA HIS A 184 7.04 4.50 -3.60
C HIS A 184 7.44 3.16 -4.21
N SER A 185 6.63 2.13 -3.99
CA SER A 185 6.82 0.83 -4.63
C SER A 185 6.70 0.93 -6.15
N LEU A 186 7.42 0.05 -6.85
CA LEU A 186 7.35 -0.10 -8.31
C LEU A 186 5.94 -0.44 -8.84
N PHE A 187 5.13 -1.09 -8.02
CA PHE A 187 3.73 -1.44 -8.30
C PHE A 187 2.97 -1.29 -6.98
N PRO A 188 1.70 -0.87 -6.98
CA PRO A 188 0.80 -0.61 -8.11
C PRO A 188 0.98 0.79 -8.70
N SER A 189 0.13 1.13 -9.67
CA SER A 189 -0.05 2.53 -10.11
C SER A 189 -0.56 3.38 -8.96
N MET A 190 -0.27 4.68 -9.01
CA MET A 190 -0.60 5.58 -7.93
C MET A 190 -0.87 7.00 -8.38
N THR A 191 -1.64 7.72 -7.55
CA THR A 191 -1.95 9.13 -7.77
C THR A 191 -1.65 9.93 -6.51
N PHE A 192 -0.91 11.03 -6.65
CA PHE A 192 -0.60 11.98 -5.60
C PHE A 192 -1.49 13.21 -5.70
N TYR A 193 -2.06 13.59 -4.57
CA TYR A 193 -2.91 14.76 -4.43
C TYR A 193 -2.32 15.70 -3.37
N ALA A 194 -2.40 17.00 -3.62
CA ALA A 194 -1.92 18.05 -2.73
C ALA A 194 -3.01 19.08 -2.43
N LEU A 195 -2.90 19.72 -1.27
CA LEU A 195 -3.74 20.87 -0.91
C LEU A 195 -3.16 22.13 -1.56
N ARG A 196 -3.96 22.88 -2.32
CA ARG A 196 -3.48 24.10 -3.00
C ARG A 196 -3.55 25.37 -2.16
N ALA A 197 -4.45 25.42 -1.19
CA ALA A 197 -4.57 26.52 -0.26
C ALA A 197 -4.91 25.99 1.13
N VAL A 198 -4.17 26.44 2.14
CA VAL A 198 -4.46 26.15 3.55
C VAL A 198 -5.59 27.08 3.99
N ALA A 199 -6.84 26.72 3.68
CA ALA A 199 -7.99 27.28 4.38
C ALA A 199 -8.22 26.45 5.65
N ASP A 200 -8.75 27.08 6.70
CA ASP A 200 -9.06 26.53 8.03
C ASP A 200 -9.40 25.02 7.99
N SER A 201 -8.37 24.18 8.11
CA SER A 201 -8.31 22.84 7.48
C SER A 201 -8.91 21.73 8.34
N SER A 202 -9.70 22.12 9.35
CA SER A 202 -10.43 21.18 10.20
C SER A 202 -11.69 20.61 9.52
N ALA A 203 -12.08 21.13 8.36
CA ALA A 203 -13.25 20.67 7.64
C ALA A 203 -13.05 19.25 7.05
N SER A 204 -14.00 18.37 7.32
CA SER A 204 -14.10 17.03 6.72
C SER A 204 -14.19 17.06 5.18
N ASN A 205 -14.51 18.21 4.59
CA ASN A 205 -14.62 18.43 3.15
C ASN A 205 -13.39 19.08 2.51
N THR A 206 -12.21 18.97 3.13
CA THR A 206 -10.95 19.44 2.51
C THR A 206 -10.76 18.78 1.15
N LEU A 207 -10.55 19.61 0.13
CA LEU A 207 -10.40 19.20 -1.27
C LEU A 207 -8.93 19.21 -1.67
N PHE A 208 -8.44 18.09 -2.16
CA PHE A 208 -7.10 17.94 -2.72
C PHE A 208 -7.16 17.89 -4.25
N PHE A 209 -6.09 18.34 -4.89
CA PHE A 209 -5.94 18.37 -6.35
C PHE A 209 -4.83 17.43 -6.78
N ARG A 210 -5.04 16.72 -7.89
CA ARG A 210 -4.05 15.80 -8.43
C ARG A 210 -2.84 16.57 -8.93
N GLU A 211 -1.66 16.16 -8.48
CA GLU A 211 -0.37 16.75 -8.89
C GLU A 211 0.49 15.75 -9.67
N VAL A 212 0.48 14.47 -9.30
CA VAL A 212 1.28 13.43 -9.98
C VAL A 212 0.44 12.17 -10.19
N PHE A 213 0.64 11.53 -11.34
CA PHE A 213 0.16 10.18 -11.65
C PHE A 213 1.34 9.32 -12.07
N TYR A 214 1.40 8.10 -11.56
CA TYR A 214 2.40 7.09 -11.92
C TYR A 214 1.69 5.81 -12.34
N ASP A 215 2.04 5.32 -13.53
CA ASP A 215 1.59 4.02 -14.01
C ASP A 215 2.60 2.92 -13.65
N GLY A 216 2.23 2.08 -12.68
CA GLY A 216 3.03 0.96 -12.20
C GLY A 216 2.83 -0.32 -13.00
N VAL A 217 1.82 -0.42 -13.86
CA VAL A 217 1.51 -1.66 -14.63
C VAL A 217 2.73 -2.18 -15.41
N PRO A 218 3.49 -1.33 -16.13
CA PRO A 218 4.70 -1.78 -16.83
C PRO A 218 5.78 -2.35 -15.90
N ASN A 219 5.75 -2.03 -14.60
CA ASN A 219 6.73 -2.45 -13.60
C ASN A 219 6.29 -3.68 -12.80
N LEU A 220 5.12 -4.29 -13.08
CA LEU A 220 4.60 -5.44 -12.33
C LEU A 220 5.61 -6.59 -12.20
N GLU A 221 6.18 -7.05 -13.31
CA GLU A 221 7.14 -8.16 -13.30
C GLU A 221 8.46 -7.79 -12.61
N LYS A 222 8.88 -6.54 -12.76
CA LYS A 222 10.05 -6.00 -12.06
C LYS A 222 9.80 -5.96 -10.56
N TRP A 223 8.63 -5.52 -10.14
CA TRP A 223 8.22 -5.46 -8.74
C TRP A 223 8.15 -6.85 -8.11
N LYS A 224 7.56 -7.85 -8.79
CA LYS A 224 7.53 -9.23 -8.27
C LYS A 224 8.94 -9.77 -7.96
N LYS A 225 9.91 -9.44 -8.82
CA LYS A 225 11.30 -9.91 -8.68
C LYS A 225 12.14 -9.05 -7.73
N LYS A 226 11.90 -7.74 -7.71
CA LYS A 226 12.77 -6.74 -7.08
C LYS A 226 12.08 -5.85 -6.06
N GLY A 227 10.84 -6.12 -5.67
CA GLY A 227 10.14 -5.42 -4.59
C GLY A 227 10.50 -5.93 -3.20
N TRP A 228 11.23 -7.05 -3.14
CA TRP A 228 11.74 -7.68 -1.93
C TRP A 228 13.11 -7.12 -1.53
N GLY A 229 13.50 -7.40 -0.30
CA GLY A 229 14.73 -6.91 0.31
C GLY A 229 14.63 -5.44 0.72
N LEU A 230 15.67 -4.94 1.39
CA LEU A 230 15.71 -3.56 1.87
C LEU A 230 15.88 -2.58 0.70
N ALA A 231 14.96 -1.61 0.59
CA ALA A 231 15.10 -0.52 -0.36
C ALA A 231 16.34 0.33 -0.03
N ASN A 232 17.14 0.68 -1.05
CA ASN A 232 18.34 1.49 -0.86
C ASN A 232 17.99 2.88 -0.33
N GLN A 233 18.32 3.14 0.93
CA GLN A 233 17.86 4.31 1.67
C GLN A 233 18.44 5.64 1.21
N ILE A 234 19.64 5.60 0.65
CA ILE A 234 20.38 6.81 0.24
C ILE A 234 19.80 7.37 -1.07
N HIS A 235 19.10 6.53 -1.86
CA HIS A 235 18.64 6.86 -3.21
C HIS A 235 17.13 6.65 -3.43
N ARG A 236 16.33 6.61 -2.37
CA ARG A 236 14.86 6.51 -2.49
C ARG A 236 14.31 7.74 -3.20
N SER A 237 13.98 7.59 -4.48
CA SER A 237 13.37 8.62 -5.30
C SER A 237 12.41 7.97 -6.29
N ASN A 238 11.16 8.44 -6.32
CA ASN A 238 10.09 7.89 -7.17
C ASN A 238 9.92 6.37 -6.98
N ALA A 239 9.61 5.65 -8.06
CA ALA A 239 9.40 4.21 -8.09
C ALA A 239 10.71 3.47 -7.74
N THR A 240 10.70 2.73 -6.62
CA THR A 240 11.91 2.22 -5.99
C THR A 240 11.87 0.69 -5.83
N GLU A 241 12.99 0.03 -6.13
CA GLU A 241 13.22 -1.40 -5.85
C GLU A 241 13.35 -1.64 -4.34
N GLY A 242 12.91 -2.82 -3.89
CA GLY A 242 12.88 -3.24 -2.50
C GLY A 242 11.73 -2.63 -1.71
N ASN A 243 11.81 -2.80 -0.38
CA ASN A 243 10.88 -2.22 0.57
C ASN A 243 11.58 -1.65 1.81
N PRO A 244 10.99 -0.61 2.45
CA PRO A 244 11.57 0.07 3.60
C PRO A 244 11.75 -0.79 4.86
N TRP A 245 11.07 -1.93 4.94
CA TRP A 245 11.07 -2.83 6.09
C TRP A 245 12.03 -4.01 5.95
N GLY A 246 12.75 -4.11 4.83
CA GLY A 246 13.67 -5.21 4.58
C GLY A 246 12.98 -6.57 4.49
N MET A 247 11.72 -6.60 4.04
CA MET A 247 10.98 -7.85 3.90
C MET A 247 11.56 -8.68 2.75
N GLU A 248 11.94 -9.92 3.05
CA GLU A 248 12.54 -10.89 2.14
C GLU A 248 11.47 -11.79 1.48
N ASP A 249 11.86 -12.53 0.44
CA ASP A 249 11.05 -13.56 -0.23
C ASP A 249 11.50 -14.95 0.27
N PRO A 250 10.62 -15.84 0.75
CA PRO A 250 9.18 -15.65 0.92
C PRO A 250 8.84 -14.70 2.07
N GLY A 251 7.91 -13.78 1.80
CA GLY A 251 7.40 -12.87 2.82
C GLY A 251 6.67 -13.64 3.94
N PRO A 252 6.67 -13.14 5.19
CA PRO A 252 6.02 -13.84 6.29
C PRO A 252 4.53 -14.02 6.04
N VAL A 253 4.00 -15.17 6.49
CA VAL A 253 2.59 -15.54 6.31
C VAL A 253 1.71 -14.56 7.08
N LEU A 254 0.78 -13.93 6.37
CA LEU A 254 -0.19 -13.01 6.96
C LEU A 254 -1.16 -13.79 7.87
N GLY A 255 -1.28 -13.37 9.14
CA GLY A 255 -2.27 -13.91 10.08
C GLY A 255 -1.82 -15.07 11.00
N VAL A 256 -0.54 -15.50 10.95
CA VAL A 256 -0.01 -16.57 11.83
C VAL A 256 0.86 -16.02 12.99
N GLY A 257 0.74 -14.72 13.25
CA GLY A 257 1.47 -14.01 14.31
C GLY A 257 1.47 -12.52 14.01
N LYS A 258 1.78 -11.68 15.02
CA LYS A 258 2.10 -10.28 14.73
C LYS A 258 3.29 -10.30 13.78
N MET A 259 3.15 -9.79 12.56
CA MET A 259 4.32 -9.38 11.78
C MET A 259 5.08 -8.43 12.71
N SER A 260 6.14 -8.92 13.35
CA SER A 260 6.96 -8.12 14.25
C SER A 260 7.75 -7.18 13.36
N THR A 261 7.20 -6.00 13.15
CA THR A 261 7.67 -5.11 12.12
C THR A 261 8.68 -4.15 12.70
N HIS A 262 9.89 -4.22 12.16
CA HIS A 262 10.90 -3.19 12.34
C HIS A 262 10.34 -1.85 11.89
N CYS A 263 10.79 -0.77 12.53
CA CYS A 263 10.58 0.55 11.94
C CYS A 263 11.21 0.60 10.55
N PRO A 264 10.53 1.23 9.57
CA PRO A 264 11.18 1.51 8.30
C PRO A 264 12.41 2.36 8.60
N SER A 265 13.57 1.95 8.11
CA SER A 265 14.79 2.55 8.65
C SER A 265 14.96 4.03 8.23
N GLY A 266 15.50 4.81 9.16
CA GLY A 266 15.53 6.28 9.11
C GLY A 266 14.30 6.99 9.72
N TYR A 267 13.32 6.24 10.26
CA TYR A 267 12.08 6.75 10.83
C TYR A 267 11.86 6.33 12.29
N GLU A 268 11.07 7.13 13.00
CA GLU A 268 10.49 6.79 14.30
C GLU A 268 9.11 6.17 14.07
N CYS A 269 8.73 5.18 14.89
CA CYS A 269 7.39 4.59 14.80
C CYS A 269 6.63 4.80 16.09
N GLN A 270 5.36 5.16 15.95
CA GLN A 270 4.40 5.03 17.04
C GLN A 270 3.89 3.59 17.08
N LYS A 271 3.91 3.01 18.29
CA LYS A 271 3.23 1.75 18.61
C LYS A 271 1.72 1.94 18.65
#